data_AF-A0A839LKT5-F1
#
_entry.id   AF-A0A839LKT5-F1
#
_cell.length_a   1.000
_cell.length_b   1.000
_cell.length_c   1.000
_cell.angle_alpha   90.00
_cell.angle_beta   90.00
_cell.angle_gamma   90.00
#
_symmetry.space_group_name_H-M   'P 1'
#
loop_
_entity.id
_entity.type
_entity.pdbx_description
1 polymer ?
#
loop_
_entity_poly.entity_id
_entity_poly.type
_entity_poly.pdbx_seq_one_letter_code
_entity_poly.pdbx_strand_id
1 'polypeptide(L)'
;MATLATLMVLMLLMSMVALLSARVVQGEQMGSEALVQGHQRQSLQESGLDWGLQLLNSPHLDADCRPGTGTGPAFGDSLTHMDERGHRLVRAPWQGLPFPCAVDDGTWRCQCPPGVPPASSPTPGPSHARTFTDRLARFSLEFQGKERPEASAWHRRTLRLLVQSCAEGQSPCELPGTAASSPLPPTGQAQLVVLASALAQAPGSALTSASTVDLRGLSGTQAGLALPPDPDSAWVLQAGADVLGAEAHIQGPPGGTPGTLVRRKEAELALAPNAFFRRYFGLLPSQYHERSGLSVLDCRGVADCSPALGARIRSGQSWLWVLGPLQLRSPLVLGSRDSPLLILCDSALDIDTPLQLHGLIYSHGAARMHASGGVLRIDGALLSAGAVTLAGQVQIVHDAPLIRRLSDLRGSWVRLPGGWIP
;
A
#
# COMPACT_ATOMS: atom_id res chain seq x y z
N MET A 1 -61.43 57.93 -25.04
CA MET A 1 -60.05 58.11 -25.52
C MET A 1 -59.02 57.99 -24.37
N ALA A 2 -59.11 58.78 -23.30
CA ALA A 2 -58.12 58.77 -22.20
C ALA A 2 -57.98 57.43 -21.44
N THR A 3 -59.08 56.70 -21.21
CA THR A 3 -59.08 55.41 -20.50
C THR A 3 -58.35 54.30 -21.27
N LEU A 4 -58.48 54.29 -22.59
CA LEU A 4 -57.83 53.30 -23.46
C LEU A 4 -56.30 53.50 -23.52
N ALA A 5 -55.84 54.76 -23.58
CA ALA A 5 -54.43 55.09 -23.51
C ALA A 5 -53.81 54.64 -22.16
N THR A 6 -54.53 54.83 -21.06
CA THR A 6 -54.08 54.41 -19.72
C THR A 6 -53.95 52.88 -19.62
N LEU A 7 -54.93 52.14 -20.17
CA LEU A 7 -54.89 50.67 -20.23
C LEU A 7 -53.72 50.15 -21.06
N MET A 8 -53.45 50.76 -22.22
CA MET A 8 -52.32 50.36 -23.06
C MET A 8 -50.97 50.57 -22.37
N VAL A 9 -50.80 51.70 -21.68
CA VAL A 9 -49.56 51.98 -20.92
C VAL A 9 -49.40 50.98 -19.76
N LEU A 10 -50.48 50.68 -19.03
CA LEU A 10 -50.44 49.68 -17.95
C LEU A 10 -50.09 48.27 -18.46
N MET A 11 -50.68 47.86 -19.60
CA MET A 11 -50.37 46.56 -20.22
C MET A 11 -48.91 46.48 -20.68
N LEU A 12 -48.36 47.57 -21.20
CA LEU A 12 -46.94 47.66 -21.58
C LEU A 12 -46.01 47.57 -20.37
N LEU A 13 -46.35 48.26 -19.28
CA LEU A 13 -45.57 48.20 -18.05
C LEU A 13 -45.59 46.79 -17.44
N MET A 14 -46.76 46.14 -17.39
CA MET A 14 -46.91 44.78 -16.87
C MET A 14 -46.15 43.76 -17.73
N SER A 15 -46.15 43.90 -19.06
CA SER A 15 -45.39 43.01 -19.94
C SER A 15 -43.87 43.21 -19.80
N MET A 16 -43.42 44.45 -19.61
CA MET A 16 -42.00 44.75 -19.36
C MET A 16 -41.52 44.15 -18.03
N VAL A 17 -42.32 44.26 -16.95
CA VAL A 17 -42.00 43.62 -15.66
C VAL A 17 -41.96 42.11 -15.79
N ALA A 18 -42.93 41.50 -16.47
CA ALA A 18 -42.96 40.05 -16.70
C ALA A 18 -41.74 39.55 -17.49
N LEU A 19 -41.28 40.31 -18.50
CA LEU A 19 -40.09 39.99 -19.26
C LEU A 19 -38.82 40.06 -18.40
N LEU A 20 -38.72 41.07 -17.53
CA LEU A 20 -37.60 41.21 -16.59
C LEU A 20 -37.57 40.07 -15.57
N SER A 21 -38.71 39.69 -14.98
CA SER A 21 -38.78 38.55 -14.06
C SER A 21 -38.44 37.23 -14.75
N ALA A 22 -38.88 37.03 -15.99
CA ALA A 22 -38.56 35.82 -16.76
C ALA A 22 -37.05 35.66 -16.98
N ARG A 23 -36.34 36.77 -17.26
CA ARG A 23 -34.87 36.74 -17.44
C ARG A 23 -34.14 36.42 -16.14
N VAL A 24 -34.60 36.95 -15.00
CA VAL A 24 -34.00 36.64 -13.69
C VAL A 24 -34.18 35.16 -13.36
N VAL A 25 -35.40 34.63 -13.50
CA VAL A 25 -35.70 33.22 -13.25
C VAL A 25 -34.89 32.30 -14.16
N GLN A 26 -34.74 32.64 -15.44
CA GLN A 26 -33.92 31.86 -16.36
C GLN A 26 -32.43 31.88 -15.95
N GLY A 27 -31.93 33.03 -15.48
CA GLY A 27 -30.57 33.15 -14.95
C GLY A 27 -30.35 32.26 -13.71
N GLU A 28 -31.31 32.26 -12.79
CA GLU A 28 -31.26 31.40 -11.59
C GLU A 28 -31.34 29.91 -11.95
N GLN A 29 -32.18 29.54 -12.92
CA GLN A 29 -32.26 28.17 -13.43
C GLN A 29 -30.92 27.72 -14.02
N MET A 30 -30.34 28.49 -14.95
CA MET A 30 -29.04 28.16 -15.54
C MET A 30 -27.93 28.09 -14.48
N GLY A 31 -27.94 28.99 -13.50
CA GLY A 31 -26.98 28.97 -12.38
C GLY A 31 -27.12 27.73 -11.51
N SER A 32 -28.35 27.34 -11.15
CA SER A 32 -28.61 26.13 -10.36
C SER A 32 -28.21 24.85 -11.11
N GLU A 33 -28.51 24.76 -12.41
CA GLU A 33 -28.10 23.63 -13.24
C GLU A 33 -26.58 23.52 -13.34
N ALA A 34 -25.88 24.65 -13.54
CA ALA A 34 -24.43 24.67 -13.57
C ALA A 34 -23.81 24.24 -12.24
N LEU A 35 -24.38 24.66 -11.11
CA LEU A 35 -23.93 24.26 -9.78
C LEU A 35 -24.13 22.76 -9.52
N VAL A 36 -25.30 22.21 -9.88
CA VAL A 36 -25.60 20.78 -9.75
C VAL A 36 -24.64 19.96 -10.61
N GLN A 37 -24.38 20.37 -11.85
CA GLN A 37 -23.41 19.71 -12.72
C GLN A 37 -21.99 19.79 -12.17
N GLY A 38 -21.60 20.93 -11.59
CA GLY A 38 -20.30 21.11 -10.93
C GLY A 38 -20.11 20.13 -9.77
N HIS A 39 -21.09 20.03 -8.87
CA HIS A 39 -21.06 19.07 -7.76
C HIS A 39 -21.03 17.62 -8.24
N GLN A 40 -21.81 17.28 -9.27
CA GLN A 40 -21.80 15.94 -9.85
C GLN A 40 -20.43 15.57 -10.42
N ARG A 41 -19.79 16.48 -11.17
CA ARG A 41 -18.44 16.25 -11.73
C ARG A 41 -17.40 16.08 -10.64
N GLN A 42 -17.43 16.93 -9.61
CA GLN A 42 -16.51 16.81 -8.48
C GLN A 42 -16.70 15.47 -7.74
N SER A 43 -17.95 15.06 -7.50
CA SER A 43 -18.24 13.76 -6.87
C SER A 43 -17.72 12.57 -7.69
N LEU A 44 -17.77 12.67 -9.02
CA LEU A 44 -17.22 11.65 -9.92
C LEU A 44 -15.69 11.61 -9.88
N GLN A 45 -15.06 12.78 -9.85
CA GLN A 45 -13.60 12.90 -9.74
C GLN A 45 -13.10 12.29 -8.42
N GLU A 46 -13.74 12.60 -7.30
CA GLU A 46 -13.40 12.03 -5.99
C GLU A 46 -13.62 10.51 -5.96
N SER A 47 -14.74 10.02 -6.52
CA SER A 47 -14.99 8.58 -6.66
C SER A 47 -13.90 7.88 -7.50
N GLY A 48 -13.47 8.51 -8.60
CA GLY A 48 -12.41 7.98 -9.45
C GLY A 48 -11.04 7.99 -8.76
N LEU A 49 -10.77 8.99 -7.91
CA LEU A 49 -9.54 9.05 -7.10
C LEU A 49 -9.52 7.95 -6.04
N ASP A 50 -10.64 7.72 -5.35
CA ASP A 50 -10.77 6.64 -4.37
C ASP A 50 -10.64 5.27 -5.02
N TRP A 51 -11.28 5.07 -6.17
CA TRP A 51 -11.11 3.85 -6.95
C TRP A 51 -9.65 3.65 -7.39
N GLY A 52 -8.99 4.69 -7.90
CA GLY A 52 -7.57 4.62 -8.28
C GLY A 52 -6.65 4.26 -7.11
N LEU A 53 -6.89 4.81 -5.92
CA LEU A 53 -6.17 4.44 -4.70
C LEU A 53 -6.45 2.99 -4.28
N GLN A 54 -7.69 2.52 -4.43
CA GLN A 54 -8.05 1.14 -4.16
C GLN A 54 -7.30 0.18 -5.11
N LEU A 55 -7.23 0.49 -6.40
CA LEU A 55 -6.47 -0.30 -7.38
C LEU A 55 -4.99 -0.39 -6.99
N LEU A 56 -4.38 0.75 -6.64
CA LEU A 56 -2.96 0.81 -6.25
C LEU A 56 -2.62 -0.03 -5.01
N ASN A 57 -3.55 -0.11 -4.08
CA ASN A 57 -3.37 -0.82 -2.81
C ASN A 57 -3.94 -2.24 -2.81
N SER A 58 -4.57 -2.66 -3.91
CA SER A 58 -5.14 -4.00 -4.00
C SER A 58 -4.04 -5.04 -4.21
N PRO A 59 -4.02 -6.14 -3.42
CA PRO A 59 -3.03 -7.20 -3.61
C PRO A 59 -3.23 -7.94 -4.93
N HIS A 60 -4.49 -8.12 -5.35
CA HIS A 60 -4.87 -8.71 -6.63
C HIS A 60 -6.13 -8.01 -7.15
N LEU A 61 -6.26 -7.92 -8.46
CA LEU A 61 -7.49 -7.45 -9.10
C LEU A 61 -8.19 -8.64 -9.75
N ASP A 62 -9.50 -8.72 -9.60
CA ASP A 62 -10.33 -9.65 -10.36
C ASP A 62 -10.72 -9.06 -11.72
N ALA A 63 -11.49 -9.85 -12.46
CA ALA A 63 -12.16 -9.52 -13.71
C ALA A 63 -12.86 -8.15 -13.74
N ASP A 64 -13.47 -7.76 -12.63
CA ASP A 64 -14.28 -6.55 -12.48
C ASP A 64 -13.48 -5.39 -11.85
N CYS A 65 -12.15 -5.53 -11.81
CA CYS A 65 -11.21 -4.60 -11.21
C CYS A 65 -11.46 -4.38 -9.72
N ARG A 66 -12.01 -5.38 -9.04
CA ARG A 66 -12.22 -5.38 -7.60
C ARG A 66 -11.09 -6.13 -6.90
N PRO A 67 -10.84 -5.83 -5.62
CA PRO A 67 -9.89 -6.60 -4.84
C PRO A 67 -10.26 -8.09 -4.80
N GLY A 68 -9.40 -8.93 -5.37
CA GLY A 68 -9.60 -10.37 -5.46
C GLY A 68 -8.62 -11.17 -4.60
N THR A 69 -8.83 -12.49 -4.53
CA THR A 69 -7.94 -13.44 -3.86
C THR A 69 -7.07 -14.23 -4.84
N GLY A 70 -6.83 -13.66 -6.03
CA GLY A 70 -6.08 -14.31 -7.10
C GLY A 70 -4.61 -14.55 -6.80
N THR A 71 -3.89 -15.02 -7.80
CA THR A 71 -2.43 -15.14 -7.79
C THR A 71 -1.86 -14.24 -8.88
N GLY A 72 -0.83 -13.46 -8.55
CA GLY A 72 -0.26 -12.45 -9.44
C GLY A 72 0.47 -11.35 -8.69
N PRO A 73 1.19 -10.45 -9.38
CA PRO A 73 1.71 -9.24 -8.75
C PRO A 73 0.57 -8.26 -8.46
N ALA A 74 0.70 -7.49 -7.38
CA ALA A 74 -0.21 -6.38 -7.11
C ALA A 74 -0.14 -5.35 -8.24
N PHE A 75 -1.27 -4.72 -8.57
CA PHE A 75 -1.30 -3.73 -9.65
C PHE A 75 -0.33 -2.57 -9.39
N GLY A 76 -0.26 -2.07 -8.16
CA GLY A 76 0.73 -1.04 -7.78
C GLY A 76 2.18 -1.45 -7.99
N ASP A 77 2.50 -2.75 -7.91
CA ASP A 77 3.85 -3.25 -8.20
C ASP A 77 4.15 -3.20 -9.70
N SER A 78 3.15 -3.43 -10.56
CA SER A 78 3.31 -3.31 -12.02
C SER A 78 3.62 -1.88 -12.50
N LEU A 79 3.17 -0.87 -11.74
CA LEU A 79 3.46 0.54 -12.01
C LEU A 79 4.87 0.97 -11.60
N THR A 80 5.63 0.06 -11.00
CA THR A 80 6.96 0.36 -10.46
C THR A 80 7.98 -0.68 -10.87
N HIS A 81 9.24 -0.35 -10.70
CA HIS A 81 10.35 -1.28 -10.82
C HIS A 81 11.44 -0.87 -9.83
N MET A 82 12.41 -1.75 -9.62
CA MET A 82 13.58 -1.43 -8.79
C MET A 82 14.74 -1.03 -9.69
N ASP A 83 15.46 0.03 -9.33
CA ASP A 83 16.73 0.36 -9.98
C ASP A 83 17.87 -0.54 -9.47
N GLU A 84 19.05 -0.40 -10.07
CA GLU A 84 20.24 -1.16 -9.69
C GLU A 84 20.69 -0.90 -8.24
N ARG A 85 20.30 0.24 -7.67
CA ARG A 85 20.60 0.65 -6.29
C ARG A 85 19.55 0.15 -5.30
N GLY A 86 18.53 -0.56 -5.77
CA GLY A 86 17.45 -1.07 -4.94
C GLY A 86 16.47 0.01 -4.49
N HIS A 87 16.33 1.10 -5.24
CA HIS A 87 15.24 2.06 -5.06
C HIS A 87 14.05 1.72 -5.95
N ARG A 88 12.85 1.88 -5.41
CA ARG A 88 11.62 1.79 -6.20
C ARG A 88 11.45 3.04 -7.06
N LEU A 89 11.37 2.84 -8.37
CA LEU A 89 11.06 3.84 -9.38
C LEU A 89 9.69 3.56 -9.98
N VAL A 90 8.96 4.62 -10.27
CA VAL A 90 7.77 4.53 -11.12
C VAL A 90 8.20 4.15 -12.53
N ARG A 91 7.61 3.09 -13.08
CA ARG A 91 7.81 2.68 -14.47
C ARG A 91 7.22 3.76 -15.38
N ALA A 92 7.98 4.23 -16.37
CA ALA A 92 7.47 5.09 -17.43
C ALA A 92 7.57 4.38 -18.79
N PRO A 93 6.70 4.68 -19.77
CA PRO A 93 5.49 5.47 -19.68
C PRO A 93 4.24 4.61 -19.38
N TRP A 94 3.55 4.87 -18.28
CA TRP A 94 2.11 4.55 -18.16
C TRP A 94 1.24 5.71 -18.66
N GLN A 95 1.78 6.52 -19.59
CA GLN A 95 1.08 7.66 -20.15
C GLN A 95 0.02 7.19 -21.14
N GLY A 96 -1.21 7.68 -20.97
CA GLY A 96 -2.22 7.66 -22.01
C GLY A 96 -3.07 6.40 -22.15
N LEU A 97 -3.10 5.49 -21.17
CA LEU A 97 -4.13 4.46 -21.10
C LEU A 97 -5.21 4.89 -20.09
N PRO A 98 -6.28 5.57 -20.53
CA PRO A 98 -7.39 5.87 -19.66
C PRO A 98 -8.08 4.57 -19.24
N PHE A 99 -8.45 4.48 -17.97
CA PHE A 99 -9.28 3.43 -17.42
C PHE A 99 -10.70 3.99 -17.22
N PRO A 100 -11.59 3.86 -18.21
CA PRO A 100 -12.95 4.38 -18.10
C PRO A 100 -13.79 3.56 -17.13
N CYS A 101 -14.64 4.27 -16.39
CA CYS A 101 -15.70 3.73 -15.56
C CYS A 101 -17.01 4.42 -15.88
N ALA A 102 -18.09 3.65 -15.92
CA ALA A 102 -19.45 4.15 -16.11
C ALA A 102 -20.41 3.44 -15.17
N VAL A 103 -21.47 4.12 -14.76
CA VAL A 103 -22.61 3.47 -14.11
C VAL A 103 -23.44 2.76 -15.20
N ASP A 104 -23.74 1.48 -15.00
CA ASP A 104 -24.66 0.67 -15.80
C ASP A 104 -25.65 -0.02 -14.85
N ASP A 105 -26.94 0.25 -15.01
CA ASP A 105 -28.02 -0.28 -14.16
C ASP A 105 -27.77 -0.05 -12.64
N GLY A 106 -27.30 1.16 -12.29
CA GLY A 106 -26.97 1.53 -10.90
C GLY A 106 -25.68 0.90 -10.35
N THR A 107 -24.95 0.11 -11.16
CA THR A 107 -23.68 -0.52 -10.77
C THR A 107 -22.50 0.08 -11.53
N TRP A 108 -21.36 0.27 -10.86
CA TRP A 108 -20.14 0.71 -11.52
C TRP A 108 -19.52 -0.41 -12.35
N ARG A 109 -19.24 -0.13 -13.63
CA ARG A 109 -18.47 -0.99 -14.52
C ARG A 109 -17.24 -0.23 -14.99
N CYS A 110 -16.07 -0.83 -14.76
CA CYS A 110 -14.78 -0.23 -15.04
C CYS A 110 -13.96 -1.13 -15.95
N GLN A 111 -13.13 -0.53 -16.80
CA GLN A 111 -12.14 -1.25 -17.57
C GLN A 111 -10.86 -1.45 -16.75
N CYS A 112 -10.41 -2.70 -16.62
CA CYS A 112 -9.22 -2.98 -15.81
C CYS A 112 -7.93 -2.65 -16.57
N PRO A 113 -6.86 -2.33 -15.83
CA PRO A 113 -5.54 -2.21 -16.41
C PRO A 113 -5.07 -3.48 -17.11
N PRO A 114 -4.24 -3.35 -18.17
CA PRO A 114 -3.64 -4.50 -18.84
C PRO A 114 -2.83 -5.34 -17.84
N GLY A 115 -2.93 -6.67 -17.95
CA GLY A 115 -2.27 -7.61 -17.04
C GLY A 115 -3.14 -8.14 -15.90
N VAL A 116 -4.33 -7.55 -15.70
CA VAL A 116 -5.43 -8.23 -14.99
C VAL A 116 -6.00 -9.26 -15.96
N PRO A 117 -6.23 -10.53 -15.55
CA PRO A 117 -6.90 -11.48 -16.42
C PRO A 117 -8.19 -10.82 -16.91
N PRO A 118 -8.45 -10.78 -18.23
CA PRO A 118 -9.68 -10.18 -18.71
C PRO A 118 -10.80 -10.83 -17.92
N ALA A 119 -11.80 -10.04 -17.51
CA ALA A 119 -13.06 -10.64 -17.17
C ALA A 119 -13.35 -11.71 -18.22
N SER A 120 -13.88 -12.85 -17.80
CA SER A 120 -14.73 -13.62 -18.69
C SER A 120 -15.83 -12.67 -19.11
N SER A 121 -15.54 -11.83 -20.10
CA SER A 121 -16.48 -10.94 -20.71
C SER A 121 -17.60 -11.85 -21.14
N PRO A 122 -18.88 -11.52 -20.86
CA PRO A 122 -19.91 -12.04 -21.73
C PRO A 122 -19.40 -11.72 -23.14
N THR A 123 -19.23 -12.77 -23.95
CA THR A 123 -18.91 -12.66 -25.37
C THR A 123 -19.52 -11.37 -25.88
N PRO A 124 -18.78 -10.45 -26.51
CA PRO A 124 -19.39 -9.31 -27.16
C PRO A 124 -20.24 -9.89 -28.29
N GLY A 125 -21.48 -10.28 -27.96
CA GLY A 125 -22.51 -10.45 -28.94
C GLY A 125 -22.61 -9.13 -29.71
N PRO A 126 -23.00 -9.15 -30.98
CA PRO A 126 -23.06 -7.96 -31.85
C PRO A 126 -24.08 -6.87 -31.42
N SER A 127 -24.37 -6.75 -30.13
CA SER A 127 -25.29 -5.79 -29.50
C SER A 127 -24.72 -5.09 -28.24
N HIS A 128 -23.42 -5.18 -27.94
CA HIS A 128 -22.79 -4.45 -26.82
C HIS A 128 -22.08 -3.14 -27.22
N ALA A 129 -22.27 -2.67 -28.45
CA ALA A 129 -22.43 -1.23 -28.67
C ALA A 129 -23.81 -0.81 -28.12
N ARG A 130 -24.06 -1.01 -26.83
CA ARG A 130 -25.14 -0.27 -26.19
C ARG A 130 -24.63 1.16 -26.18
N THR A 131 -25.20 1.97 -27.06
CA THR A 131 -25.40 3.38 -26.77
C THR A 131 -25.90 3.43 -25.33
N PHE A 132 -25.03 3.84 -24.41
CA PHE A 132 -25.45 4.29 -23.09
C PHE A 132 -26.37 5.48 -23.38
N THR A 133 -27.67 5.24 -23.47
CA THR A 133 -28.69 6.21 -23.90
C THR A 133 -29.23 7.05 -22.74
N ASP A 134 -28.64 6.89 -21.56
CA ASP A 134 -29.05 7.65 -20.38
C ASP A 134 -27.83 8.34 -19.77
N ARG A 135 -28.11 9.46 -19.09
CA ARG A 135 -27.17 10.41 -18.43
C ARG A 135 -26.32 9.76 -17.32
N LEU A 136 -25.68 8.66 -17.64
CA LEU A 136 -24.94 7.82 -16.72
C LEU A 136 -23.62 8.51 -16.43
N ALA A 137 -23.31 8.58 -15.15
CA ALA A 137 -22.12 9.25 -14.65
C ALA A 137 -20.86 8.48 -15.10
N ARG A 138 -19.87 9.18 -15.68
CA ARG A 138 -18.64 8.57 -16.22
C ARG A 138 -17.39 9.32 -15.76
N PHE A 139 -16.32 8.57 -15.55
CA PHE A 139 -14.99 9.12 -15.38
C PHE A 139 -13.95 8.23 -16.07
N SER A 140 -12.78 8.79 -16.33
CA SER A 140 -11.59 8.03 -16.73
C SER A 140 -10.46 8.33 -15.76
N LEU A 141 -9.66 7.30 -15.46
CA LEU A 141 -8.51 7.38 -14.58
C LEU A 141 -7.22 7.16 -15.39
N GLU A 142 -6.22 8.00 -15.18
CA GLU A 142 -4.88 7.83 -15.74
C GLU A 142 -3.82 7.89 -14.62
N PHE A 143 -2.83 6.99 -14.69
CA PHE A 143 -1.68 6.98 -13.79
C PHE A 143 -0.48 7.63 -14.50
N GLN A 144 -0.17 8.87 -14.11
CA GLN A 144 0.95 9.59 -14.65
C GLN A 144 2.18 9.42 -13.75
N GLY A 145 3.20 8.80 -14.33
CA GLY A 145 4.53 8.66 -13.77
C GLY A 145 5.56 9.28 -14.70
N LYS A 146 6.58 9.93 -14.13
CA LYS A 146 7.80 10.24 -14.88
C LYS A 146 8.95 9.61 -14.14
N GLU A 147 9.61 8.66 -14.79
CA GLU A 147 10.87 8.13 -14.29
C GLU A 147 11.86 9.29 -14.22
N ARG A 148 12.34 9.58 -13.00
CA ARG A 148 13.35 10.61 -12.77
C ARG A 148 14.43 9.99 -11.88
N PRO A 149 15.44 9.32 -12.47
CA PRO A 149 16.48 8.62 -11.72
C PRO A 149 17.22 9.56 -10.75
N GLU A 150 17.40 10.81 -11.16
CA GLU A 150 18.10 11.85 -10.40
C GLU A 150 17.20 12.64 -9.45
N ALA A 151 15.88 12.41 -9.45
CA ALA A 151 15.01 13.14 -8.55
C ALA A 151 15.21 12.70 -7.10
N SER A 152 14.91 13.61 -6.16
CA SER A 152 15.01 13.31 -4.73
C SER A 152 14.18 12.07 -4.38
N ALA A 153 14.58 11.37 -3.31
CA ALA A 153 13.94 10.12 -2.86
C ALA A 153 12.41 10.21 -2.77
N TRP A 154 11.89 11.40 -2.49
CA TRP A 154 10.46 11.69 -2.43
C TRP A 154 9.77 11.60 -3.79
N HIS A 155 10.35 12.21 -4.83
CA HIS A 155 9.80 12.16 -6.19
C HIS A 155 9.81 10.75 -6.79
N ARG A 156 10.73 9.87 -6.34
CA ARG A 156 10.80 8.48 -6.78
C ARG A 156 9.61 7.64 -6.31
N ARG A 157 8.93 8.07 -5.25
CA ARG A 157 7.78 7.37 -4.63
C ARG A 157 6.43 8.04 -4.89
N THR A 158 6.39 9.05 -5.77
CA THR A 158 5.16 9.77 -6.10
C THR A 158 4.61 9.37 -7.46
N LEU A 159 3.29 9.14 -7.51
CA LEU A 159 2.49 9.01 -8.72
C LEU A 159 1.50 10.16 -8.81
N ARG A 160 1.13 10.57 -10.02
CA ARG A 160 0.02 11.48 -10.23
C ARG A 160 -1.18 10.69 -10.73
N LEU A 161 -2.29 10.74 -10.02
CA LEU A 161 -3.59 10.25 -10.49
C LEU A 161 -4.29 11.40 -11.18
N LEU A 162 -4.66 11.23 -12.44
CA LEU A 162 -5.51 12.16 -13.18
C LEU A 162 -6.88 11.51 -13.36
N VAL A 163 -7.92 12.17 -12.88
CA VAL A 163 -9.30 11.73 -13.08
C VAL A 163 -10.04 12.76 -13.90
N GLN A 164 -10.62 12.33 -15.00
CA GLN A 164 -11.42 13.19 -15.87
C GLN A 164 -12.87 12.75 -15.83
N SER A 165 -13.76 13.64 -15.40
CA SER A 165 -15.20 13.43 -15.49
C SER A 165 -15.66 13.76 -16.91
N CYS A 166 -16.46 12.90 -17.52
CA CYS A 166 -16.93 13.11 -18.88
C CYS A 166 -18.44 13.29 -18.92
N ALA A 167 -18.90 14.20 -19.78
CA ALA A 167 -20.26 14.19 -20.25
C ALA A 167 -20.42 13.10 -21.34
N GLU A 168 -21.66 12.78 -21.68
CA GLU A 168 -22.00 11.79 -22.72
C GLU A 168 -21.23 12.06 -24.03
N GLY A 169 -20.58 11.02 -24.58
CA GLY A 169 -19.86 11.10 -25.86
C GLY A 169 -18.57 11.93 -25.83
N GLN A 170 -17.72 11.75 -24.81
CA GLN A 170 -16.41 12.40 -24.74
C GLN A 170 -15.28 11.37 -24.56
N SER A 171 -14.36 11.34 -25.52
CA SER A 171 -12.99 10.84 -25.29
C SER A 171 -12.30 11.73 -24.25
N PRO A 172 -11.62 11.18 -23.21
CA PRO A 172 -11.09 9.82 -23.12
C PRO A 172 -11.92 8.85 -22.26
N CYS A 173 -13.15 9.19 -21.90
CA CYS A 173 -14.07 8.24 -21.26
C CYS A 173 -14.80 7.33 -22.26
N GLU A 174 -14.43 7.41 -23.54
CA GLU A 174 -14.90 6.49 -24.56
C GLU A 174 -14.19 5.15 -24.40
N LEU A 175 -14.98 4.09 -24.24
CA LEU A 175 -14.52 2.73 -24.43
C LEU A 175 -14.09 2.58 -25.90
N PRO A 176 -13.09 1.73 -26.22
CA PRO A 176 -12.69 1.49 -27.60
C PRO A 176 -13.90 1.15 -28.48
N GLY A 177 -14.20 1.97 -29.50
CA GLY A 177 -15.23 1.70 -30.51
C GLY A 177 -16.46 2.63 -30.53
N THR A 178 -16.59 3.61 -29.64
CA THR A 178 -17.63 4.65 -29.73
C THR A 178 -16.98 6.01 -29.96
N ALA A 179 -17.25 6.66 -31.09
CA ALA A 179 -16.80 8.03 -31.35
C ALA A 179 -18.02 8.95 -31.40
N ALA A 180 -18.16 9.84 -30.43
CA ALA A 180 -19.04 10.99 -30.50
C ALA A 180 -18.26 12.25 -30.08
N SER A 181 -18.54 13.37 -30.73
CA SER A 181 -17.94 14.66 -30.41
C SER A 181 -18.90 15.48 -29.55
N SER A 182 -18.64 15.56 -28.25
CA SER A 182 -19.33 16.50 -27.36
C SER A 182 -18.62 17.87 -27.34
N PRO A 183 -19.34 18.99 -27.28
CA PRO A 183 -18.77 20.34 -27.33
C PRO A 183 -18.22 20.88 -26.00
N LEU A 184 -18.40 20.19 -24.86
CA LEU A 184 -17.84 20.63 -23.57
C LEU A 184 -16.45 20.01 -23.33
N PRO A 185 -15.45 20.78 -22.88
CA PRO A 185 -14.16 20.20 -22.51
C PRO A 185 -14.30 19.30 -21.27
N PRO A 186 -13.58 18.15 -21.21
CA PRO A 186 -13.52 17.35 -20.00
C PRO A 186 -12.90 18.16 -18.86
N THR A 187 -13.47 18.04 -17.66
CA THR A 187 -12.88 18.61 -16.44
C THR A 187 -12.08 17.53 -15.73
N GLY A 188 -10.79 17.79 -15.54
CA GLY A 188 -9.87 16.91 -14.83
C GLY A 188 -9.59 17.40 -13.42
N GLN A 189 -9.31 16.46 -12.51
CA GLN A 189 -8.68 16.73 -11.22
C GLN A 189 -7.45 15.84 -11.14
N ALA A 190 -6.32 16.41 -10.74
CA ALA A 190 -5.11 15.64 -10.48
C ALA A 190 -4.79 15.59 -8.99
N GLN A 191 -4.37 14.42 -8.52
CA GLN A 191 -3.94 14.18 -7.16
C GLN A 191 -2.59 13.47 -7.15
N LEU A 192 -1.61 14.07 -6.47
CA LEU A 192 -0.38 13.36 -6.15
C LEU A 192 -0.64 12.33 -5.06
N VAL A 193 -0.18 11.10 -5.30
CA VAL A 193 -0.19 10.02 -4.32
C VAL A 193 1.25 9.58 -4.08
N VAL A 194 1.53 9.15 -2.86
CA VAL A 194 2.86 8.72 -2.45
C VAL A 194 2.79 7.34 -1.82
N LEU A 195 3.78 6.50 -2.09
CA LEU A 195 3.93 5.24 -1.39
C LEU A 195 4.47 5.49 0.01
N ALA A 196 3.59 5.43 1.01
CA ALA A 196 3.98 5.44 2.41
C ALA A 196 4.57 4.08 2.78
N SER A 197 5.86 4.04 3.14
CA SER A 197 6.55 2.79 3.48
C SER A 197 5.84 2.00 4.57
N ALA A 198 5.97 0.68 4.53
CA ALA A 198 5.60 -0.20 5.63
C ALA A 198 6.48 0.04 6.86
N LEU A 199 7.76 0.39 6.67
CA LEU A 199 8.69 0.71 7.77
C LEU A 199 9.01 2.19 7.75
N ALA A 200 8.62 2.91 8.82
CA ALA A 200 9.00 4.31 8.98
C ALA A 200 10.50 4.45 9.27
N GLN A 201 11.05 3.51 10.03
CA GLN A 201 12.48 3.43 10.32
C GLN A 201 12.96 1.98 10.15
N ALA A 202 13.92 1.78 9.25
CA ALA A 202 14.60 0.50 9.10
C ALA A 202 15.50 0.24 10.34
N PRO A 203 15.49 -0.98 10.91
CA PRO A 203 16.40 -1.29 12.00
C PRO A 203 17.84 -1.40 11.52
N GLY A 204 18.75 -0.79 12.27
CA GLY A 204 20.19 -0.82 12.02
C GLY A 204 20.93 -2.02 12.64
N SER A 205 20.20 -3.03 13.14
CA SER A 205 20.78 -4.23 13.75
C SER A 205 20.02 -5.50 13.37
N ALA A 206 20.72 -6.65 13.44
CA ALA A 206 20.13 -7.97 13.15
C ALA A 206 19.01 -8.31 14.14
N LEU A 207 19.22 -7.99 15.41
CA LEU A 207 18.24 -8.17 16.48
C LEU A 207 18.10 -6.89 17.29
N THR A 208 16.87 -6.39 17.39
CA THR A 208 16.49 -5.35 18.35
C THR A 208 15.37 -5.85 19.26
N SER A 209 15.58 -5.77 20.58
CA SER A 209 14.56 -6.09 21.58
C SER A 209 14.34 -4.91 22.53
N ALA A 210 13.09 -4.67 22.92
CA ALA A 210 12.75 -3.74 24.00
C ALA A 210 13.07 -4.29 25.40
N SER A 211 13.38 -5.58 25.51
CA SER A 211 13.55 -6.31 26.77
C SER A 211 14.84 -7.14 26.78
N THR A 212 14.87 -8.18 27.60
CA THR A 212 16.02 -9.08 27.78
C THR A 212 16.18 -9.99 26.57
N VAL A 213 17.44 -10.20 26.15
CA VAL A 213 17.80 -11.17 25.11
C VAL A 213 18.61 -12.30 25.73
N ASP A 214 18.14 -13.54 25.61
CA ASP A 214 18.83 -14.74 26.10
C ASP A 214 19.38 -15.58 24.95
N LEU A 215 20.71 -15.65 24.90
CA LEU A 215 21.51 -16.37 23.91
C LEU A 215 22.16 -17.63 24.49
N ARG A 216 21.91 -17.97 25.77
CA ARG A 216 22.55 -19.11 26.44
C ARG A 216 22.25 -20.46 25.80
N GLY A 217 21.12 -20.56 25.10
CA GLY A 217 20.71 -21.78 24.41
C GLY A 217 21.35 -21.97 23.03
N LEU A 218 22.04 -20.97 22.48
CA LEU A 218 22.66 -21.07 21.16
C LEU A 218 23.75 -22.16 21.18
N SER A 219 23.77 -22.99 20.13
CA SER A 219 24.76 -24.05 20.01
C SER A 219 25.05 -24.37 18.54
N GLY A 220 26.28 -24.81 18.26
CA GLY A 220 26.76 -25.11 16.92
C GLY A 220 27.53 -23.97 16.26
N THR A 221 28.25 -24.30 15.18
CA THR A 221 29.16 -23.39 14.47
C THR A 221 28.45 -22.37 13.59
N GLN A 222 27.21 -22.66 13.19
CA GLN A 222 26.37 -21.78 12.37
C GLN A 222 25.42 -20.92 13.21
N ALA A 223 25.37 -21.12 14.53
CA ALA A 223 24.55 -20.34 15.43
C ALA A 223 25.19 -18.98 15.71
N GLY A 224 24.41 -17.91 15.51
CA GLY A 224 24.85 -16.58 15.88
C GLY A 224 24.13 -15.43 15.20
N LEU A 225 24.48 -14.23 15.61
CA LEU A 225 24.03 -12.99 15.00
C LEU A 225 25.19 -12.43 14.18
N ALA A 226 24.92 -12.09 12.93
CA ALA A 226 25.94 -11.57 12.03
C ALA A 226 25.53 -10.22 11.46
N LEU A 227 26.50 -9.31 11.41
CA LEU A 227 26.42 -8.07 10.63
C LEU A 227 27.49 -8.11 9.55
N PRO A 228 27.11 -8.28 8.27
CA PRO A 228 28.03 -8.11 7.15
C PRO A 228 28.64 -6.71 7.17
N PRO A 229 29.84 -6.51 6.56
CA PRO A 229 30.42 -5.19 6.43
C PRO A 229 29.51 -4.29 5.58
N ASP A 230 28.80 -3.39 6.25
CA ASP A 230 27.89 -2.41 5.68
C ASP A 230 28.11 -1.06 6.39
N PRO A 231 28.33 0.05 5.66
CA PRO A 231 28.61 1.36 6.27
C PRO A 231 27.46 1.92 7.13
N ASP A 232 26.22 1.49 6.90
CA ASP A 232 25.03 2.08 7.54
C ASP A 232 24.62 1.39 8.84
N SER A 233 25.27 0.27 9.17
CA SER A 233 24.90 -0.59 10.28
C SER A 233 26.01 -0.61 11.32
N ALA A 234 25.72 -0.11 12.52
CA ALA A 234 26.73 0.04 13.58
C ALA A 234 26.68 -1.07 14.64
N TRP A 235 25.56 -1.82 14.74
CA TRP A 235 25.30 -2.72 15.86
C TRP A 235 24.73 -4.05 15.36
N VAL A 236 25.16 -5.17 15.94
CA VAL A 236 24.56 -6.49 15.65
C VAL A 236 23.32 -6.72 16.51
N LEU A 237 23.40 -6.33 17.78
CA LEU A 237 22.38 -6.58 18.79
C LEU A 237 22.10 -5.30 19.58
N GLN A 238 20.81 -4.98 19.76
CA GLN A 238 20.38 -3.91 20.66
C GLN A 238 19.28 -4.42 21.59
N ALA A 239 19.42 -4.16 22.89
CA ALA A 239 18.47 -4.58 23.90
C ALA A 239 18.13 -3.44 24.87
N GLY A 240 16.84 -3.27 25.17
CA GLY A 240 16.36 -2.36 26.21
C GLY A 240 16.72 -2.82 27.63
N ALA A 241 17.02 -4.11 27.82
CA ALA A 241 17.46 -4.68 29.08
C ALA A 241 18.80 -5.43 28.93
N ASP A 242 19.02 -6.47 29.75
CA ASP A 242 20.25 -7.25 29.74
C ASP A 242 20.31 -8.24 28.55
N VAL A 243 21.53 -8.62 28.19
CA VAL A 243 21.82 -9.68 27.21
C VAL A 243 22.53 -10.80 27.96
N LEU A 244 21.91 -11.98 27.99
CA LEU A 244 22.39 -13.17 28.69
C LEU A 244 23.05 -14.15 27.72
N GLY A 245 24.13 -14.80 28.14
CA GLY A 245 24.85 -15.79 27.33
C GLY A 245 26.08 -15.23 26.62
N ALA A 246 26.79 -16.11 25.91
CA ALA A 246 28.09 -15.80 25.36
C ALA A 246 27.99 -15.01 24.04
N GLU A 247 28.56 -13.82 24.04
CA GLU A 247 28.74 -12.99 22.84
C GLU A 247 29.65 -13.63 21.76
N ALA A 248 30.25 -14.80 22.03
CA ALA A 248 31.04 -15.55 21.06
C ALA A 248 30.27 -15.91 19.78
N HIS A 249 28.93 -15.90 19.85
CA HIS A 249 28.04 -16.11 18.72
C HIS A 249 27.72 -14.81 17.95
N ILE A 250 28.44 -13.72 18.20
CA ILE A 250 28.22 -12.41 17.55
C ILE A 250 29.38 -12.16 16.58
N GLN A 251 29.04 -12.01 15.30
CA GLN A 251 29.97 -11.76 14.22
C GLN A 251 29.71 -10.37 13.65
N GLY A 252 30.67 -9.46 13.79
CA GLY A 252 30.59 -8.13 13.18
C GLY A 252 31.53 -7.98 11.99
N PRO A 253 31.57 -6.78 11.39
CA PRO A 253 32.57 -6.44 10.40
C PRO A 253 33.99 -6.61 10.95
N PRO A 254 35.00 -6.81 10.08
CA PRO A 254 36.40 -6.93 10.48
C PRO A 254 36.82 -5.79 11.42
N GLY A 255 37.42 -6.14 12.56
CA GLY A 255 37.86 -5.17 13.59
C GLY A 255 36.80 -4.82 14.65
N GLY A 256 35.53 -5.24 14.46
CA GLY A 256 34.52 -5.16 15.50
C GLY A 256 34.75 -6.19 16.59
N THR A 257 34.75 -5.77 17.86
CA THR A 257 34.73 -6.69 19.00
C THR A 257 33.29 -6.86 19.49
N PRO A 258 32.89 -8.01 20.04
CA PRO A 258 31.51 -8.22 20.47
C PRO A 258 30.99 -7.13 21.44
N GLY A 259 31.85 -6.64 22.35
CA GLY A 259 31.52 -5.56 23.28
C GLY A 259 31.20 -4.21 22.61
N THR A 260 31.66 -3.97 21.38
CA THR A 260 31.30 -2.78 20.58
C THR A 260 30.14 -3.04 19.62
N LEU A 261 29.70 -4.28 19.46
CA LEU A 261 28.63 -4.68 18.53
C LEU A 261 27.29 -4.91 19.24
N VAL A 262 27.31 -4.92 20.58
CA VAL A 262 26.16 -5.16 21.44
C VAL A 262 25.84 -3.93 22.27
N ARG A 263 24.62 -3.43 22.14
CA ARG A 263 24.05 -2.36 22.98
C ARG A 263 23.10 -2.97 24.01
N ARG A 264 23.33 -2.67 25.29
CA ARG A 264 22.60 -3.23 26.43
C ARG A 264 21.98 -2.13 27.25
N LYS A 265 20.86 -2.43 27.91
CA LYS A 265 20.17 -1.48 28.81
C LYS A 265 19.92 -0.13 28.15
N GLU A 266 19.58 -0.16 26.85
CA GLU A 266 19.26 1.05 26.10
C GLU A 266 17.91 1.58 26.58
N ALA A 267 17.94 2.63 27.41
CA ALA A 267 16.71 3.22 27.94
C ALA A 267 15.74 3.67 26.83
N GLU A 268 16.27 4.09 25.67
CA GLU A 268 15.44 4.45 24.52
C GLU A 268 14.72 3.26 23.87
N LEU A 269 15.22 2.03 24.07
CA LEU A 269 14.60 0.81 23.57
C LEU A 269 13.71 0.14 24.60
N ALA A 270 13.90 0.42 25.90
CA ALA A 270 13.07 -0.04 27.01
C ALA A 270 11.66 0.61 27.02
N LEU A 271 10.97 0.51 25.89
CA LEU A 271 9.66 1.11 25.63
C LEU A 271 8.55 0.08 25.83
N ALA A 272 7.35 0.55 26.18
CA ALA A 272 6.15 -0.27 26.12
C ALA A 272 5.90 -0.78 24.68
N PRO A 273 5.27 -1.94 24.49
CA PRO A 273 5.13 -2.55 23.16
C PRO A 273 4.55 -1.65 22.07
N ASN A 274 3.49 -0.88 22.37
CA ASN A 274 2.91 0.08 21.42
C ASN A 274 3.86 1.22 21.04
N ALA A 275 4.66 1.70 22.00
CA ALA A 275 5.64 2.76 21.77
C ALA A 275 6.82 2.23 20.95
N PHE A 276 7.26 1.00 21.24
CA PHE A 276 8.28 0.30 20.46
C PHE A 276 7.82 0.07 19.01
N PHE A 277 6.60 -0.43 18.80
CA PHE A 277 6.02 -0.57 17.46
C PHE A 277 5.99 0.78 16.71
N ARG A 278 5.46 1.83 17.35
CA ARG A 278 5.35 3.16 16.73
C ARG A 278 6.71 3.73 16.33
N ARG A 279 7.80 3.43 17.04
CA ARG A 279 9.16 3.87 16.68
C ARG A 279 9.57 3.38 15.29
N TYR A 280 9.31 2.11 14.97
CA TYR A 280 9.74 1.51 13.70
C TYR A 280 8.70 1.63 12.57
N PHE A 281 7.41 1.62 12.91
CA PHE A 281 6.31 1.61 11.94
C PHE A 281 5.61 2.97 11.79
N GLY A 282 5.89 3.94 12.67
CA GLY A 282 5.34 5.30 12.62
C GLY A 282 3.88 5.44 13.07
N LEU A 283 3.15 4.33 13.23
CA LEU A 283 1.74 4.29 13.61
C LEU A 283 1.51 3.39 14.84
N LEU A 284 0.34 3.49 15.46
CA LEU A 284 -0.07 2.52 16.49
C LEU A 284 -0.47 1.18 15.84
N PRO A 285 -0.34 0.04 16.55
CA PRO A 285 -0.76 -1.27 16.04
C PRO A 285 -2.19 -1.29 15.46
N SER A 286 -3.16 -0.69 16.16
CA SER A 286 -4.56 -0.63 15.71
C SER A 286 -4.72 0.11 14.38
N GLN A 287 -4.04 1.24 14.21
CA GLN A 287 -4.06 2.02 12.97
C GLN A 287 -3.29 1.33 11.84
N TYR A 288 -2.19 0.66 12.19
CA TYR A 288 -1.37 -0.05 11.20
C TYR A 288 -2.10 -1.26 10.64
N HIS A 289 -2.88 -1.97 11.47
CA HIS A 289 -3.71 -3.10 11.05
C HIS A 289 -4.78 -2.70 10.01
N GLU A 290 -5.21 -1.45 9.99
CA GLU A 290 -6.20 -0.93 9.04
C GLU A 290 -5.59 -0.52 7.69
N ARG A 291 -4.27 -0.66 7.50
CA ARG A 291 -3.64 -0.27 6.24
C ARG A 291 -4.05 -1.19 5.09
N SER A 292 -4.41 -0.55 3.98
CA SER A 292 -4.69 -1.24 2.71
C SER A 292 -3.44 -1.97 2.19
N GLY A 293 -3.61 -3.21 1.73
CA GLY A 293 -2.52 -4.05 1.22
C GLY A 293 -1.87 -4.95 2.27
N LEU A 294 -2.21 -4.78 3.55
CA LEU A 294 -1.79 -5.69 4.63
C LEU A 294 -2.67 -6.95 4.63
N SER A 295 -2.03 -8.13 4.54
CA SER A 295 -2.75 -9.40 4.59
C SER A 295 -2.87 -9.90 6.03
N VAL A 296 -4.09 -10.16 6.49
CA VAL A 296 -4.33 -10.69 7.83
C VAL A 296 -4.35 -12.22 7.82
N LEU A 297 -3.57 -12.83 8.70
CA LEU A 297 -3.52 -14.27 8.97
C LEU A 297 -3.94 -14.52 10.41
N ASP A 298 -4.99 -15.31 10.61
CA ASP A 298 -5.43 -15.70 11.94
C ASP A 298 -4.80 -17.03 12.35
N CYS A 299 -3.96 -17.00 13.39
CA CYS A 299 -3.34 -18.18 14.01
C CYS A 299 -3.92 -18.47 15.41
N ARG A 300 -5.00 -17.81 15.83
CA ARG A 300 -5.60 -18.02 17.17
C ARG A 300 -6.10 -19.45 17.31
N GLY A 301 -5.70 -20.13 18.38
CA GLY A 301 -6.09 -21.51 18.67
C GLY A 301 -5.42 -22.56 17.77
N VAL A 302 -4.47 -22.17 16.91
CA VAL A 302 -3.75 -23.07 16.01
C VAL A 302 -2.40 -23.42 16.64
N ALA A 303 -2.09 -24.72 16.75
CA ALA A 303 -0.82 -25.20 17.32
C ALA A 303 0.37 -25.09 16.35
N ASP A 304 0.13 -25.20 15.04
CA ASP A 304 1.13 -24.97 13.98
C ASP A 304 0.53 -24.14 12.85
N CYS A 305 0.96 -22.89 12.73
CA CYS A 305 0.51 -21.97 11.70
C CYS A 305 1.37 -22.03 10.42
N SER A 306 2.41 -22.88 10.37
CA SER A 306 3.30 -23.02 9.21
C SER A 306 2.56 -23.25 7.88
N PRO A 307 1.56 -24.16 7.77
CA PRO A 307 0.87 -24.40 6.50
C PRO A 307 0.08 -23.19 6.00
N ALA A 308 -0.58 -22.48 6.90
CA ALA A 308 -1.39 -21.30 6.57
C ALA A 308 -0.51 -20.12 6.15
N LEU A 309 0.60 -19.90 6.87
CA LEU A 309 1.59 -18.89 6.50
C LEU A 309 2.22 -19.18 5.13
N GLY A 310 2.65 -20.43 4.90
CA GLY A 310 3.22 -20.85 3.61
C GLY A 310 2.23 -20.77 2.45
N ALA A 311 0.94 -20.99 2.67
CA ALA A 311 -0.09 -20.80 1.65
C ALA A 311 -0.28 -19.33 1.26
N ARG A 312 -0.31 -18.42 2.25
CA ARG A 312 -0.41 -16.96 1.99
C ARG A 312 0.78 -16.43 1.20
N ILE A 313 1.98 -16.89 1.53
CA ILE A 313 3.20 -16.41 0.86
C ILE A 313 3.28 -16.94 -0.57
N ARG A 314 2.88 -18.20 -0.81
CA ARG A 314 2.76 -18.75 -2.17
C ARG A 314 1.69 -18.06 -3.02
N SER A 315 0.68 -17.43 -2.42
CA SER A 315 -0.27 -16.58 -3.15
C SER A 315 0.24 -15.14 -3.38
N GLY A 316 1.52 -14.88 -3.10
CA GLY A 316 2.18 -13.60 -3.35
C GLY A 316 2.10 -12.61 -2.18
N GLN A 317 1.50 -12.99 -1.04
CA GLN A 317 1.44 -12.11 0.12
C GLN A 317 2.81 -11.97 0.77
N SER A 318 3.24 -10.73 0.96
CA SER A 318 4.58 -10.40 1.45
C SER A 318 4.58 -9.38 2.58
N TRP A 319 3.40 -8.90 2.95
CA TRP A 319 3.17 -8.01 4.08
C TRP A 319 2.00 -8.56 4.90
N LEU A 320 2.32 -9.16 6.04
CA LEU A 320 1.41 -10.01 6.80
C LEU A 320 1.26 -9.51 8.24
N TRP A 321 0.01 -9.45 8.70
CA TRP A 321 -0.35 -9.28 10.10
C TRP A 321 -0.87 -10.59 10.65
N VAL A 322 -0.23 -11.12 11.68
CA VAL A 322 -0.61 -12.37 12.31
C VAL A 322 -1.38 -12.08 13.60
N LEU A 323 -2.63 -12.51 13.64
CA LEU A 323 -3.49 -12.46 14.83
C LEU A 323 -3.24 -13.71 15.69
N GLY A 324 -2.97 -13.50 16.97
CA GLY A 324 -2.67 -14.57 17.91
C GLY A 324 -1.20 -15.01 17.90
N PRO A 325 -0.86 -16.06 18.69
CA PRO A 325 0.52 -16.52 18.81
C PRO A 325 0.97 -17.20 17.52
N LEU A 326 2.07 -16.73 16.93
CA LEU A 326 2.63 -17.37 15.75
C LEU A 326 3.50 -18.55 16.17
N GLN A 327 2.97 -19.75 16.01
CA GLN A 327 3.71 -21.00 16.25
C GLN A 327 4.08 -21.64 14.91
N LEU A 328 5.37 -21.88 14.70
CA LEU A 328 5.88 -22.56 13.50
C LEU A 328 6.60 -23.85 13.93
N ARG A 329 6.02 -25.00 13.56
CA ARG A 329 6.55 -26.33 13.92
C ARG A 329 6.99 -27.14 12.70
N SER A 330 6.58 -26.73 11.51
CA SER A 330 6.95 -27.39 10.25
C SER A 330 8.00 -26.60 9.46
N PRO A 331 9.00 -27.25 8.84
CA PRO A 331 10.06 -26.58 8.12
C PRO A 331 9.54 -25.73 6.97
N LEU A 332 10.13 -24.55 6.77
CA LEU A 332 9.62 -23.60 5.78
C LEU A 332 10.70 -22.68 5.21
N VAL A 333 10.56 -22.32 3.94
CA VAL A 333 11.34 -21.25 3.29
C VAL A 333 10.39 -20.10 3.00
N LEU A 334 10.73 -18.92 3.51
CA LEU A 334 9.90 -17.74 3.52
C LEU A 334 10.61 -16.59 2.79
N GLY A 335 10.05 -16.18 1.67
CA GLY A 335 10.53 -15.03 0.90
C GLY A 335 11.81 -15.30 0.12
N SER A 336 12.27 -14.28 -0.57
CA SER A 336 13.54 -14.27 -1.29
C SER A 336 14.20 -12.89 -1.20
N ARG A 337 15.43 -12.75 -1.70
CA ARG A 337 16.10 -11.44 -1.80
C ARG A 337 15.34 -10.46 -2.71
N ASP A 338 14.62 -10.96 -3.69
CA ASP A 338 13.83 -10.15 -4.63
C ASP A 338 12.41 -9.88 -4.15
N SER A 339 11.87 -10.75 -3.30
CA SER A 339 10.58 -10.56 -2.65
C SER A 339 10.72 -10.79 -1.14
N PRO A 340 11.29 -9.82 -0.40
CA PRO A 340 11.42 -9.92 1.03
C PRO A 340 10.05 -9.79 1.70
N LEU A 341 9.93 -10.40 2.88
CA LEU A 341 8.67 -10.45 3.64
C LEU A 341 8.72 -9.55 4.88
N LEU A 342 7.57 -8.98 5.23
CA LEU A 342 7.33 -8.33 6.51
C LEU A 342 6.24 -9.10 7.25
N ILE A 343 6.59 -9.71 8.38
CA ILE A 343 5.66 -10.48 9.22
C ILE A 343 5.52 -9.76 10.56
N LEU A 344 4.31 -9.34 10.88
CA LEU A 344 3.98 -8.62 12.12
C LEU A 344 3.14 -9.53 13.01
N CYS A 345 3.69 -9.99 14.13
CA CYS A 345 2.96 -10.81 15.09
C CYS A 345 2.41 -9.91 16.20
N ASP A 346 1.09 -9.92 16.37
CA ASP A 346 0.39 -9.15 17.41
C ASP A 346 0.59 -9.74 18.83
N SER A 347 1.23 -10.90 18.94
CA SER A 347 1.51 -11.52 20.24
C SER A 347 2.87 -12.23 20.25
N ALA A 348 2.99 -13.32 21.00
CA ALA A 348 4.21 -14.10 21.10
C ALA A 348 4.55 -14.81 19.79
N LEU A 349 5.85 -14.92 19.52
CA LEU A 349 6.43 -15.66 18.42
C LEU A 349 7.13 -16.91 18.96
N ASP A 350 6.85 -18.07 18.39
CA ASP A 350 7.45 -19.34 18.79
C ASP A 350 7.77 -20.18 17.55
N ILE A 351 9.05 -20.23 17.19
CA ILE A 351 9.55 -21.01 16.06
C ILE A 351 10.32 -22.18 16.64
N ASP A 352 9.88 -23.41 16.36
CA ASP A 352 10.57 -24.63 16.78
C ASP A 352 10.74 -25.57 15.59
N THR A 353 11.45 -25.10 14.57
CA THR A 353 11.63 -25.81 13.32
C THR A 353 12.73 -25.16 12.48
N PRO A 354 13.40 -25.89 11.56
CA PRO A 354 14.27 -25.29 10.57
C PRO A 354 13.49 -24.33 9.68
N LEU A 355 13.98 -23.10 9.54
CA LEU A 355 13.31 -22.04 8.80
C LEU A 355 14.37 -21.23 8.07
N GLN A 356 14.13 -20.90 6.80
CA GLN A 356 14.90 -19.88 6.10
C GLN A 356 13.99 -18.70 5.77
N LEU A 357 14.26 -17.53 6.32
CA LEU A 357 13.49 -16.31 6.07
C LEU A 357 14.36 -15.24 5.42
N HIS A 358 13.84 -14.63 4.36
CA HIS A 358 14.36 -13.38 3.77
C HIS A 358 13.37 -12.25 4.09
N GLY A 359 13.65 -11.44 5.11
CA GLY A 359 12.69 -10.44 5.55
C GLY A 359 12.86 -9.94 6.98
N LEU A 360 11.83 -9.26 7.45
CA LEU A 360 11.75 -8.73 8.80
C LEU A 360 10.58 -9.39 9.54
N ILE A 361 10.84 -9.91 10.75
CA ILE A 361 9.80 -10.32 11.69
C ILE A 361 9.73 -9.30 12.82
N TYR A 362 8.52 -8.88 13.14
CA TYR A 362 8.19 -8.18 14.36
C TYR A 362 7.36 -9.09 15.28
N SER A 363 7.68 -9.11 16.57
CA SER A 363 6.85 -9.71 17.61
C SER A 363 6.47 -8.67 18.67
N HIS A 364 5.15 -8.53 18.90
CA HIS A 364 4.63 -7.67 19.95
C HIS A 364 4.90 -8.23 21.36
N GLY A 365 4.93 -9.57 21.49
CA GLY A 365 5.21 -10.27 22.74
C GLY A 365 6.64 -10.80 22.81
N ALA A 366 6.82 -11.84 23.61
CA ALA A 366 8.08 -12.58 23.67
C ALA A 366 8.32 -13.39 22.39
N ALA A 367 9.57 -13.45 21.95
CA ALA A 367 9.98 -14.25 20.79
C ALA A 367 10.89 -15.40 21.24
N ARG A 368 10.46 -16.63 20.97
CA ARG A 368 11.23 -17.86 21.22
C ARG A 368 11.56 -18.49 19.88
N MET A 369 12.84 -18.77 19.68
CA MET A 369 13.33 -19.41 18.47
C MET A 369 14.22 -20.57 18.86
N HIS A 370 13.77 -21.77 18.51
CA HIS A 370 14.48 -23.01 18.66
C HIS A 370 14.61 -23.69 17.29
N ALA A 371 15.81 -24.13 16.93
CA ALA A 371 16.01 -24.89 15.71
C ALA A 371 16.10 -26.39 16.05
N SER A 372 14.96 -27.07 16.16
CA SER A 372 14.94 -28.53 16.35
C SER A 372 15.26 -29.24 15.02
N GLY A 373 16.40 -29.92 14.95
CA GLY A 373 16.74 -30.78 13.81
C GLY A 373 17.25 -30.06 12.55
N GLY A 374 17.76 -28.84 12.65
CA GLY A 374 18.36 -28.11 11.52
C GLY A 374 18.75 -26.68 11.86
N VAL A 375 18.90 -25.84 10.84
CA VAL A 375 19.25 -24.42 10.99
C VAL A 375 17.99 -23.56 10.83
N LEU A 376 17.80 -22.62 11.75
CA LEU A 376 16.86 -21.51 11.62
C LEU A 376 17.68 -20.28 11.20
N ARG A 377 17.52 -19.82 9.97
CA ARG A 377 18.21 -18.67 9.40
C ARG A 377 17.25 -17.54 9.04
N ILE A 378 17.56 -16.33 9.51
CA ILE A 378 16.89 -15.10 9.13
C ILE A 378 17.91 -14.19 8.44
N ASP A 379 17.72 -13.96 7.14
CA ASP A 379 18.40 -12.94 6.35
C ASP A 379 17.53 -11.67 6.35
N GLY A 380 17.87 -10.70 7.21
CA GLY A 380 17.11 -9.48 7.44
C GLY A 380 17.16 -9.04 8.90
N ALA A 381 16.02 -8.90 9.59
CA ALA A 381 16.03 -8.46 10.98
C ALA A 381 14.89 -9.05 11.82
N LEU A 382 15.14 -9.15 13.13
CA LEU A 382 14.15 -9.50 14.13
C LEU A 382 13.95 -8.32 15.09
N LEU A 383 12.70 -7.87 15.19
CA LEU A 383 12.25 -6.87 16.14
C LEU A 383 11.32 -7.52 17.17
N SER A 384 11.55 -7.28 18.45
CA SER A 384 10.65 -7.77 19.50
C SER A 384 10.42 -6.72 20.58
N ALA A 385 9.15 -6.44 20.87
CA ALA A 385 8.77 -5.62 22.02
C ALA A 385 8.87 -6.39 23.35
N GLY A 386 9.03 -7.71 23.32
CA GLY A 386 9.19 -8.57 24.49
C GLY A 386 10.60 -9.15 24.61
N ALA A 387 10.74 -10.10 25.53
CA ALA A 387 11.98 -10.85 25.71
C ALA A 387 12.22 -11.79 24.54
N VAL A 388 13.49 -11.98 24.17
CA VAL A 388 13.90 -12.86 23.07
C VAL A 388 14.72 -14.01 23.63
N THR A 389 14.43 -15.24 23.23
CA THR A 389 15.20 -16.43 23.59
C THR A 389 15.57 -17.20 22.34
N LEU A 390 16.88 -17.36 22.11
CA LEU A 390 17.41 -18.11 20.97
C LEU A 390 18.10 -19.38 21.46
N ALA A 391 17.77 -20.53 20.87
CA ALA A 391 18.32 -21.82 21.23
C ALA A 391 18.56 -22.75 20.03
N GLY A 392 19.63 -23.55 20.07
CA GLY A 392 20.03 -24.41 18.96
C GLY A 392 20.76 -23.65 17.85
N GLN A 393 20.65 -24.13 16.61
CA GLN A 393 21.31 -23.54 15.44
C GLN A 393 20.48 -22.39 14.83
N VAL A 394 20.40 -21.28 15.55
CA VAL A 394 19.71 -20.06 15.11
C VAL A 394 20.74 -19.06 14.56
N GLN A 395 20.53 -18.61 13.33
CA GLN A 395 21.34 -17.59 12.66
C GLN A 395 20.49 -16.39 12.26
N ILE A 396 20.85 -15.19 12.70
CA ILE A 396 20.21 -13.94 12.26
C ILE A 396 21.28 -13.06 11.62
N VAL A 397 21.19 -12.86 10.31
CA VAL A 397 22.13 -12.07 9.52
C VAL A 397 21.43 -10.79 9.11
N HIS A 398 21.98 -9.64 9.51
CA HIS A 398 21.46 -8.35 9.04
C HIS A 398 21.75 -8.17 7.56
N ASP A 399 20.71 -7.87 6.78
CA ASP A 399 20.82 -7.56 5.35
C ASP A 399 20.17 -6.19 5.10
N ALA A 400 20.97 -5.13 5.24
CA ALA A 400 20.51 -3.75 5.07
C ALA A 400 19.93 -3.47 3.67
N PRO A 401 20.56 -3.91 2.56
CA PRO A 401 19.95 -3.82 1.23
C PRO A 401 18.57 -4.47 1.16
N LEU A 402 18.39 -5.66 1.75
CA LEU A 402 17.10 -6.36 1.79
C LEU A 402 16.06 -5.59 2.61
N ILE A 403 16.43 -5.06 3.78
CA ILE A 403 15.52 -4.27 4.63
C ILE A 403 15.13 -2.95 3.95
N ARG A 404 16.08 -2.26 3.29
CA ARG A 404 15.79 -1.07 2.49
C ARG A 404 14.82 -1.40 1.35
N ARG A 405 15.09 -2.47 0.62
CA ARG A 405 14.19 -2.99 -0.43
C ARG A 405 12.80 -3.31 0.14
N LEU A 406 12.72 -3.92 1.32
CA LEU A 406 11.44 -4.19 2.00
C LEU A 406 10.68 -2.89 2.31
N SER A 407 11.36 -1.88 2.87
CA SER A 407 10.80 -0.54 3.10
C SER A 407 10.29 0.10 1.80
N ASP A 408 10.98 -0.11 0.69
CA ASP A 408 10.69 0.56 -0.57
C ASP A 408 9.61 -0.17 -1.38
N LEU A 409 9.56 -1.51 -1.28
CA LEU A 409 8.57 -2.36 -1.93
C LEU A 409 7.25 -2.43 -1.18
N ARG A 410 7.28 -2.36 0.15
CA ARG A 410 6.08 -2.57 0.98
C ARG A 410 5.59 -1.26 1.56
N GLY A 411 4.28 -1.09 1.54
CA GLY A 411 3.63 0.14 1.95
C GLY A 411 2.23 0.25 1.38
N SER A 412 1.62 1.40 1.60
CA SER A 412 0.33 1.75 1.03
C SER A 412 0.44 3.09 0.30
N TRP A 413 -0.15 3.16 -0.88
CA TRP A 413 -0.33 4.41 -1.61
C TRP A 413 -1.36 5.27 -0.88
N VAL A 414 -0.97 6.49 -0.54
CA VAL A 414 -1.81 7.46 0.16
C VAL A 414 -1.87 8.76 -0.62
N ARG A 415 -2.98 9.49 -0.48
CA ARG A 415 -3.09 10.86 -0.98
C ARG A 415 -2.05 11.71 -0.28
N LEU A 416 -1.30 12.48 -1.07
CA LEU A 416 -0.42 13.50 -0.51
C LEU A 416 -1.26 14.74 -0.13
N PRO A 417 -1.29 15.16 1.14
CA PRO A 417 -1.97 16.39 1.54
C PRO A 417 -1.41 17.60 0.79
N GLY A 418 -2.28 18.44 0.23
CA GLY A 418 -1.88 19.58 -0.61
C GLY A 418 -1.36 19.19 -2.00
N GLY A 419 -1.42 17.91 -2.37
CA GLY A 419 -0.99 17.39 -3.66
C GLY A 419 -2.05 17.52 -4.78
N TRP A 420 -3.12 18.28 -4.55
CA TRP A 420 -4.12 18.56 -5.58
C TRP A 420 -3.55 19.56 -6.60
N ILE A 421 -3.76 19.29 -7.87
CA ILE A 421 -3.35 20.16 -8.97
C ILE A 421 -4.62 20.45 -9.79
N PRO A 422 -5.03 21.71 -9.94
CA PRO A 422 -6.20 22.09 -10.71
C PRO A 422 -6.04 21.80 -12.21
#